data_AF-A0A261KMS1-F1
#
_entry.id   AF-A0A261KMS1-F1
#
_cell.length_a   1.000
_cell.length_b   1.000
_cell.length_c   1.000
_cell.angle_alpha   90.00
_cell.angle_beta   90.00
_cell.angle_gamma   90.00
#
_symmetry.space_group_name_H-M   'P 1'
#
loop_
_entity.id
_entity.type
_entity.pdbx_description
1 polymer ?
#
loop_
_entity_poly.entity_id
_entity_poly.type
_entity_poly.pdbx_seq_one_letter_code
_entity_poly.pdbx_strand_id
1 'polypeptide(L)'
;MRHEAVRQIATGWKHEPGILELLKQWVVSNENWRVRREAVEQIATGWKHEPGILELLKQWVVSNENSDVRSEALGQIATGWKHEEGMFELLKQWVVSNNSGKVRRKALEQIATGWKNEEGILELLKQRVVSDQSSNVRREA
;
A
#
# COMPACT_ATOMS: atom_id res chain seq x y z
N MET A 1 -21.61 -8.78 4.61
CA MET A 1 -20.77 -8.34 3.47
C MET A 1 -19.46 -9.12 3.51
N ARG A 2 -18.89 -9.55 2.36
CA ARG A 2 -17.73 -10.48 2.36
C ARG A 2 -16.45 -9.91 3.00
N HIS A 3 -16.18 -8.61 2.92
CA HIS A 3 -15.00 -8.01 3.56
C HIS A 3 -15.13 -7.97 5.09
N GLU A 4 -16.32 -7.74 5.64
CA GLU A 4 -16.54 -7.77 7.10
C GLU A 4 -16.26 -9.16 7.68
N ALA A 5 -16.56 -10.23 6.94
CA ALA A 5 -16.20 -11.58 7.34
C ALA A 5 -14.68 -11.78 7.41
N VAL A 6 -13.91 -11.19 6.48
CA VAL A 6 -12.44 -11.23 6.50
C VAL A 6 -11.91 -10.58 7.78
N ARG A 7 -12.44 -9.40 8.14
CA ARG A 7 -12.08 -8.70 9.37
C ARG A 7 -12.36 -9.55 10.61
N GLN A 8 -13.57 -10.09 10.72
CA GLN A 8 -13.95 -10.94 11.85
C GLN A 8 -13.07 -12.19 11.97
N ILE A 9 -12.72 -12.82 10.84
CA ILE A 9 -11.81 -13.96 10.81
C ILE A 9 -10.41 -13.56 11.30
N ALA A 10 -9.87 -12.47 10.77
CA ALA A 10 -8.54 -11.99 11.14
C ALA A 10 -8.45 -11.61 12.63
N THR A 11 -9.47 -10.95 13.18
CA THR A 11 -9.47 -10.51 14.58
C THR A 11 -9.82 -11.63 15.55
N GLY A 12 -10.81 -12.46 15.21
CA GLY A 12 -11.35 -13.49 16.10
C GLY A 12 -10.46 -14.73 16.22
N TRP A 13 -9.68 -15.03 15.17
CA TRP A 13 -8.84 -16.23 15.10
C TRP A 13 -7.38 -15.88 14.83
N LYS A 14 -6.93 -14.66 15.16
CA LYS A 14 -5.56 -14.18 14.91
C LYS A 14 -4.45 -15.18 15.34
N HIS A 15 -4.68 -15.88 16.45
CA HIS A 15 -3.72 -16.81 17.05
C HIS A 15 -3.89 -18.25 16.57
N GLU A 16 -4.92 -18.55 15.77
CA GLU A 16 -5.07 -19.87 15.18
C GLU A 16 -4.03 -20.08 14.06
N PRO A 17 -3.38 -21.26 14.03
CA PRO A 17 -2.53 -21.64 12.93
C PRO A 17 -3.25 -21.53 11.58
N GLY A 18 -2.58 -20.95 10.59
CA GLY A 18 -3.06 -20.89 9.21
C GLY A 18 -3.92 -19.68 8.84
N ILE A 19 -4.36 -18.84 9.80
CA ILE A 19 -5.14 -17.63 9.46
C ILE A 19 -4.32 -16.65 8.61
N LEU A 20 -3.05 -16.43 8.94
CA LEU A 20 -2.17 -15.60 8.12
C LEU A 20 -2.06 -16.15 6.69
N GLU A 21 -1.94 -17.47 6.53
CA GLU A 21 -1.82 -18.11 5.21
C GLU A 21 -3.12 -18.00 4.40
N LEU A 22 -4.26 -18.18 5.05
CA LEU A 22 -5.58 -17.97 4.45
C LEU A 22 -5.74 -16.53 3.92
N LEU A 23 -5.34 -15.54 4.72
CA LEU A 23 -5.39 -14.14 4.30
C LEU A 23 -4.47 -13.88 3.10
N LYS A 24 -3.24 -14.43 3.09
CA LYS A 24 -2.31 -14.32 1.95
C LYS A 24 -2.93 -14.90 0.68
N GLN A 25 -3.54 -16.08 0.77
CA GLN A 25 -4.24 -16.70 -0.35
C GLN A 25 -5.39 -15.83 -0.86
N TRP A 26 -6.14 -15.18 0.03
CA TRP A 26 -7.18 -14.25 -0.39
C TRP A 26 -6.65 -13.02 -1.11
N VAL A 27 -5.50 -12.47 -0.70
CA VAL A 27 -4.87 -11.34 -1.42
C VAL A 27 -4.48 -11.71 -2.86
N VAL A 28 -4.14 -12.98 -3.11
CA VAL A 28 -3.69 -13.44 -4.44
C VAL A 28 -4.85 -13.91 -5.31
N SER A 29 -5.77 -14.69 -4.77
CA SER A 29 -6.70 -15.51 -5.57
C SER A 29 -8.17 -15.14 -5.41
N ASN A 30 -8.55 -14.28 -4.46
CA ASN A 30 -9.96 -13.95 -4.28
C ASN A 30 -10.45 -13.03 -5.40
N GLU A 31 -11.52 -13.41 -6.10
CA GLU A 31 -12.08 -12.62 -7.22
C GLU A 31 -12.57 -11.22 -6.78
N ASN A 32 -12.98 -11.07 -5.52
CA ASN A 32 -13.48 -9.81 -5.01
C ASN A 32 -12.34 -8.93 -4.50
N TRP A 33 -12.03 -7.86 -5.25
CA TRP A 33 -10.98 -6.90 -4.87
C TRP A 33 -11.16 -6.28 -3.48
N ARG A 34 -12.40 -6.17 -2.96
CA ARG A 34 -12.64 -5.67 -1.60
C ARG A 34 -12.20 -6.67 -0.53
N VAL A 35 -12.34 -7.97 -0.79
CA VAL A 35 -11.81 -9.03 0.08
C VAL A 35 -10.29 -9.01 0.04
N ARG A 36 -9.69 -8.89 -1.15
CA ARG A 36 -8.23 -8.78 -1.29
C ARG A 36 -7.68 -7.56 -0.54
N ARG A 37 -8.33 -6.40 -0.71
CA ARG A 37 -7.96 -5.15 -0.03
C ARG A 37 -8.04 -5.29 1.49
N GLU A 38 -9.16 -5.81 2.01
CA GLU A 38 -9.31 -6.03 3.46
C GLU A 38 -8.27 -7.02 3.98
N ALA A 39 -7.97 -8.11 3.24
CA ALA A 39 -6.93 -9.05 3.65
C ALA A 39 -5.54 -8.39 3.74
N VAL A 40 -5.20 -7.48 2.83
CA VAL A 40 -3.96 -6.67 2.93
C VAL A 40 -3.95 -5.83 4.22
N GLU A 41 -5.03 -5.13 4.51
CA GLU A 41 -5.17 -4.31 5.72
C GLU A 41 -5.05 -5.16 7.00
N GLN A 42 -5.73 -6.31 7.06
CA GLN A 42 -5.67 -7.20 8.20
C GLN A 42 -4.28 -7.83 8.39
N ILE A 43 -3.59 -8.20 7.30
CA ILE A 43 -2.21 -8.71 7.38
C ILE A 43 -1.27 -7.63 7.92
N ALA A 44 -1.33 -6.43 7.36
CA ALA A 44 -0.43 -5.33 7.74
C ALA A 44 -0.61 -4.91 9.21
N THR A 45 -1.85 -4.91 9.70
CA THR A 45 -2.16 -4.53 11.08
C THR A 45 -1.95 -5.66 12.08
N GLY A 46 -2.41 -6.87 11.75
CA GLY A 46 -2.38 -8.03 12.64
C GLY A 46 -0.99 -8.65 12.77
N TRP A 47 -0.23 -8.71 11.68
CA TRP A 47 1.04 -9.44 11.60
C TRP A 47 2.23 -8.53 11.29
N LYS A 48 2.12 -7.22 11.56
CA LYS A 48 3.16 -6.22 11.30
C LYS A 48 4.58 -6.64 11.72
N HIS A 49 4.69 -7.32 12.86
CA HIS A 49 5.97 -7.72 13.45
C HIS A 49 6.47 -9.08 12.98
N GLU A 50 5.69 -9.80 12.18
CA GLU A 50 6.14 -11.06 11.60
C GLU A 50 7.21 -10.81 10.52
N PRO A 51 8.29 -11.60 10.50
CA PRO A 51 9.30 -11.52 9.47
C PRO A 51 8.69 -11.63 8.06
N GLY A 52 9.14 -10.77 7.15
CA GLY A 52 8.76 -10.81 5.74
C GLY A 52 7.44 -10.14 5.36
N ILE A 53 6.63 -9.65 6.32
CA ILE A 53 5.37 -8.96 5.99
C ILE A 53 5.60 -7.66 5.21
N LEU A 54 6.62 -6.87 5.57
CA LEU A 54 6.96 -5.66 4.82
C LEU A 54 7.31 -6.00 3.35
N GLU A 55 8.14 -7.02 3.12
CA GLU A 55 8.53 -7.44 1.78
C GLU A 55 7.34 -7.97 0.97
N LEU A 56 6.44 -8.71 1.62
CA LEU A 56 5.22 -9.19 1.00
C LEU A 56 4.30 -8.03 0.56
N LEU A 57 4.13 -7.00 1.41
CA LEU A 57 3.37 -5.81 1.04
C LEU A 57 4.03 -5.08 -0.14
N LYS A 58 5.37 -4.91 -0.14
CA LYS A 58 6.10 -4.29 -1.26
C LYS A 58 5.86 -5.04 -2.56
N GLN A 59 5.87 -6.38 -2.52
CA GLN A 59 5.53 -7.20 -3.68
C GLN A 59 4.11 -6.92 -4.17
N TRP A 60 3.11 -6.83 -3.28
CA TRP A 60 1.72 -6.55 -3.67
C TRP A 60 1.49 -5.14 -4.21
N VAL A 61 2.29 -4.14 -3.81
CA VAL A 61 2.27 -2.81 -4.46
C VAL A 61 2.64 -2.91 -5.94
N VAL A 62 3.47 -3.88 -6.33
CA VAL A 62 3.97 -4.03 -7.70
C VAL A 62 3.15 -5.04 -8.51
N SER A 63 2.88 -6.22 -7.95
CA SER A 63 2.37 -7.38 -8.69
C SER A 63 0.85 -7.55 -8.67
N ASN A 64 0.12 -6.96 -7.70
CA ASN A 64 -1.32 -7.17 -7.64
C ASN A 64 -2.01 -6.48 -8.82
N GLU A 65 -2.94 -7.17 -9.49
CA GLU A 65 -3.63 -6.64 -10.68
C GLU A 65 -4.52 -5.42 -10.39
N ASN A 66 -5.02 -5.30 -9.15
CA ASN A 66 -6.03 -4.30 -8.82
C ASN A 66 -5.42 -3.10 -8.10
N SER A 67 -5.59 -1.92 -8.68
CA SER A 67 -5.00 -0.68 -8.15
C SER A 67 -5.48 -0.28 -6.76
N ASP A 68 -6.67 -0.69 -6.32
CA ASP A 68 -7.14 -0.46 -4.95
C ASP A 68 -6.32 -1.29 -3.95
N VAL A 69 -6.07 -2.55 -4.27
CA VAL A 69 -5.27 -3.46 -3.42
C VAL A 69 -3.82 -2.98 -3.34
N ARG A 70 -3.25 -2.57 -4.48
CA ARG A 70 -1.89 -2.00 -4.54
C ARG A 70 -1.78 -0.72 -3.72
N SER A 71 -2.78 0.17 -3.85
CA SER A 71 -2.83 1.43 -3.11
C SER A 71 -3.00 1.22 -1.60
N GLU A 72 -3.76 0.19 -1.20
CA GLU A 72 -3.90 -0.20 0.20
C GLU A 72 -2.56 -0.70 0.75
N ALA A 73 -1.89 -1.63 0.07
CA ALA A 73 -0.59 -2.14 0.48
C ALA A 73 0.43 -0.99 0.67
N LEU A 74 0.47 -0.03 -0.26
CA LEU A 74 1.33 1.15 -0.13
C LEU A 74 0.97 1.99 1.09
N GLY A 75 -0.32 2.26 1.32
CA GLY A 75 -0.78 3.05 2.47
C GLY A 75 -0.42 2.38 3.80
N GLN A 76 -0.58 1.06 3.88
CA GLN A 76 -0.19 0.25 5.03
C GLN A 76 1.32 0.29 5.27
N ILE A 77 2.14 0.19 4.21
CA ILE A 77 3.60 0.33 4.30
C ILE A 77 3.97 1.71 4.83
N ALA A 78 3.46 2.78 4.23
CA ALA A 78 3.80 4.16 4.58
C ALA A 78 3.42 4.52 6.03
N THR A 79 2.31 3.93 6.53
CA THR A 79 1.84 4.17 7.90
C THR A 79 2.57 3.27 8.91
N GLY A 80 2.67 1.97 8.62
CA GLY A 80 3.23 0.98 9.53
C GLY A 80 4.76 1.04 9.63
N TRP A 81 5.44 1.37 8.54
CA TRP A 81 6.90 1.31 8.44
C TRP A 81 7.50 2.67 8.09
N LYS A 82 6.82 3.75 8.50
CA LYS A 82 7.25 5.14 8.26
C LYS A 82 8.72 5.41 8.61
N HIS A 83 9.19 4.80 9.70
CA HIS A 83 10.53 5.05 10.25
C HIS A 83 11.58 4.04 9.79
N GLU A 84 11.22 3.10 8.89
CA GLU A 84 12.21 2.22 8.27
C GLU A 84 13.14 3.03 7.36
N GLU A 85 14.40 2.65 7.37
CA GLU A 85 15.41 3.26 6.50
C GLU A 85 15.02 3.12 5.02
N GLY A 86 15.21 4.19 4.25
CA GLY A 86 14.89 4.21 2.81
C GLY A 86 13.40 4.28 2.47
N MET A 87 12.49 4.39 3.44
CA MET A 87 11.05 4.45 3.17
C MET A 87 10.66 5.64 2.27
N PHE A 88 11.27 6.81 2.50
CA PHE A 88 11.06 7.99 1.66
C PHE A 88 11.46 7.75 0.20
N GLU A 89 12.65 7.16 -0.02
CA GLU A 89 13.14 6.85 -1.37
C GLU A 89 12.27 5.81 -2.08
N LEU A 90 11.77 4.81 -1.35
CA LEU A 90 10.84 3.83 -1.88
C LEU A 90 9.52 4.48 -2.34
N LEU A 91 8.95 5.38 -1.54
CA LEU A 91 7.75 6.12 -1.92
C LEU A 91 8.01 6.99 -3.16
N LYS A 92 9.16 7.68 -3.23
CA LYS A 92 9.57 8.44 -4.43
C LYS A 92 9.64 7.56 -5.67
N GLN A 93 10.24 6.38 -5.56
CA GLN A 93 10.29 5.43 -6.67
C GLN A 93 8.89 5.06 -7.15
N TRP A 94 7.93 4.81 -6.25
CA TRP A 94 6.56 4.53 -6.62
C TRP A 94 5.80 5.73 -7.18
N VAL A 95 6.13 6.96 -6.80
CA VAL A 95 5.63 8.18 -7.47
C VAL A 95 6.10 8.24 -8.92
N VAL A 96 7.32 7.81 -9.23
CA VAL A 96 7.92 8.00 -10.55
C VAL A 96 7.63 6.84 -11.51
N SER A 97 7.82 5.60 -11.07
CA SER A 97 7.86 4.42 -11.96
C SER A 97 6.56 3.64 -12.03
N ASN A 98 5.64 3.84 -11.08
CA ASN A 98 4.47 2.99 -10.99
C ASN A 98 3.46 3.28 -12.11
N ASN A 99 3.01 2.27 -12.84
CA ASN A 99 2.08 2.44 -13.96
C ASN A 99 0.68 2.91 -13.52
N SER A 100 0.27 2.65 -12.28
CA SER A 100 -1.05 3.03 -11.77
C SER A 100 -1.02 4.45 -11.21
N GLY A 101 -1.81 5.35 -11.82
CA GLY A 101 -2.00 6.71 -11.30
C GLY A 101 -2.57 6.73 -9.88
N LYS A 102 -3.33 5.71 -9.48
CA LYS A 102 -3.86 5.60 -8.10
C LYS A 102 -2.75 5.35 -7.09
N VAL A 103 -1.80 4.47 -7.43
CA VAL A 103 -0.63 4.18 -6.57
C VAL A 103 0.29 5.38 -6.53
N ARG A 104 0.59 6.01 -7.68
CA ARG A 104 1.40 7.24 -7.72
C ARG A 104 0.79 8.36 -6.87
N ARG A 105 -0.53 8.57 -6.99
CA ARG A 105 -1.25 9.57 -6.19
C ARG A 105 -1.16 9.25 -4.70
N LYS A 106 -1.41 8.01 -4.29
CA LYS A 106 -1.32 7.62 -2.88
C LYS A 106 0.10 7.80 -2.34
N ALA A 107 1.12 7.49 -3.13
CA ALA A 107 2.52 7.71 -2.74
C ALA A 107 2.82 9.20 -2.52
N LEU A 108 2.36 10.08 -3.42
CA LEU A 108 2.46 11.53 -3.24
C LEU A 108 1.75 12.02 -1.97
N GLU A 109 0.52 11.56 -1.74
CA GLU A 109 -0.28 11.89 -0.56
C GLU A 109 0.47 11.50 0.74
N GLN A 110 1.12 10.33 0.76
CA GLN A 110 1.92 9.88 1.91
C GLN A 110 3.20 10.71 2.08
N ILE A 111 3.89 11.06 1.00
CA ILE A 111 5.07 11.94 1.05
C ILE A 111 4.69 13.32 1.59
N ALA A 112 3.63 13.93 1.06
CA ALA A 112 3.19 15.26 1.45
C ALA A 112 2.79 15.35 2.93
N THR A 113 2.20 14.28 3.48
CA THR A 113 1.78 14.22 4.88
C THR A 113 2.92 13.84 5.83
N GLY A 114 3.84 12.97 5.39
CA GLY A 114 4.84 12.37 6.26
C GLY A 114 6.24 12.96 6.18
N TRP A 115 6.59 13.60 5.06
CA TRP A 115 7.97 13.96 4.69
C TRP A 115 8.12 15.37 4.14
N LYS A 116 7.13 16.27 4.27
CA LYS A 116 7.12 17.63 3.69
C LYS A 116 8.41 18.47 3.71
N ASN A 117 9.34 18.19 4.64
CA ASN A 117 10.60 18.93 4.80
C ASN A 117 11.81 18.20 4.18
N GLU A 118 11.64 17.02 3.60
CA GLU A 118 12.71 16.29 2.92
C GLU A 118 13.13 17.02 1.64
N GLU A 119 14.43 16.95 1.35
CA GLU A 119 15.00 17.53 0.16
C GLU A 119 14.41 16.90 -1.11
N GLY A 120 14.21 17.72 -2.15
CA GLY A 120 13.75 17.26 -3.46
C GLY A 120 12.24 17.05 -3.60
N ILE A 121 11.44 17.16 -2.53
CA ILE A 121 9.96 17.05 -2.63
C ILE A 121 9.38 18.13 -3.54
N LEU A 122 9.81 19.38 -3.38
CA LEU A 122 9.29 20.48 -4.19
C LEU A 122 9.50 20.23 -5.69
N GLU A 123 10.66 19.69 -6.07
CA GLU A 123 10.98 19.39 -7.46
C GLU A 123 10.16 18.19 -7.97
N LEU A 124 10.01 17.15 -7.14
CA LEU A 124 9.14 16.02 -7.45
C LEU A 124 7.69 16.48 -7.72
N LEU A 125 7.13 17.33 -6.86
CA LEU A 125 5.77 17.85 -7.00
C LEU A 125 5.61 18.65 -8.30
N LYS A 126 6.50 19.63 -8.56
CA LYS A 126 6.50 20.40 -9.81
C LYS A 126 6.53 19.50 -11.04
N GLN A 127 7.40 18.49 -11.04
CA GLN A 127 7.50 17.55 -12.15
C GLN A 127 6.21 16.74 -12.32
N ARG A 128 5.58 16.29 -11.22
CA ARG A 128 4.32 15.54 -11.27
C ARG A 128 3.14 16.39 -11.73
N VAL A 129 3.05 17.67 -11.34
CA VAL A 129 2.04 18.62 -11.85
C VAL A 129 2.09 18.75 -13.37
N VAL A 130 3.29 18.81 -13.96
CA VAL A 130 3.45 19.09 -15.40
C VAL A 130 3.37 17.82 -16.26
N SER A 131 4.03 16.74 -15.85
CA SER A 131 4.31 15.58 -16.72
C SER A 131 3.50 14.33 -16.43
N ASP A 132 2.81 14.25 -15.28
CA ASP A 132 2.11 13.02 -14.93
C ASP A 132 0.89 12.80 -15.84
N GLN A 133 0.76 11.58 -16.35
CA GLN A 133 -0.34 11.23 -17.25
C GLN A 133 -1.71 11.24 -16.56
N SER A 134 -1.76 11.01 -15.25
CA SER A 134 -2.98 11.00 -14.47
C SER A 134 -3.33 12.40 -13.97
N SER A 135 -4.51 12.91 -14.35
CA SER A 135 -5.05 14.18 -13.82
C SER A 135 -5.18 14.18 -12.30
N ASN A 136 -5.49 13.04 -11.69
CA ASN A 136 -5.59 12.92 -10.24
C ASN A 136 -4.22 13.06 -9.55
N VAL A 137 -3.14 12.58 -10.19
CA VAL A 137 -1.77 12.77 -9.69
C VAL A 137 -1.36 14.23 -9.84
N ARG A 138 -1.64 14.85 -11.00
CA ARG A 138 -1.36 16.28 -11.23
C ARG A 138 -2.07 17.20 -10.24
N ARG A 139 -3.27 16.82 -9.77
CA ARG A 139 -4.05 17.60 -8.79
C ARG A 139 -3.56 17.41 -7.35
N GLU A 140 -2.99 16.24 -7.05
CA GLU A 140 -2.44 15.93 -5.72
C GLU A 140 -1.07 16.58 -5.51
N ALA A 141 -0.29 16.68 -6.59
CA ALA A 141 1.02 17.32 -6.62
C ALA A 141 0.94 18.84 -6.50
#